data_AF-A0AB73B7N7-F1
#
_entry.id   AF-A0AB73B7N7-F1
#
_cell.length_a   1.000
_cell.length_b   1.000
_cell.length_c   1.000
_cell.angle_alpha   90.00
_cell.angle_beta   90.00
_cell.angle_gamma   90.00
#
_symmetry.space_group_name_H-M   'P 1'
#
loop_
_entity.id
_entity.type
_entity.pdbx_description
1 polymer ?
#
loop_
_entity_poly.entity_id
_entity_poly.type
_entity_poly.pdbx_seq_one_letter_code
_entity_poly.pdbx_strand_id
1 'polypeptide(L)'
;MPEEVYATVMQRSQGRCEAGLDCCTGSPEEWHHRQRRQRNNDLVVNGAALCHACHHYITHVDPSVGRERGLIVHSHHPDPGQVPMMIRDEWFYLLADGGLEPAGEVQL
;
A
#
# COMPACT_ATOMS: atom_id res chain seq x y z
N MET A 1 0.53 -14.88 -3.13
CA MET A 1 -0.71 -14.14 -2.90
C MET A 1 -1.86 -14.87 -3.57
N PRO A 2 -2.95 -15.13 -2.85
CA PRO A 2 -4.20 -15.64 -3.44
C PRO A 2 -4.75 -14.70 -4.51
N GLU A 3 -5.33 -15.25 -5.57
CA GLU A 3 -5.87 -14.48 -6.70
C GLU A 3 -6.95 -13.48 -6.25
N GLU A 4 -7.83 -13.89 -5.34
CA GLU A 4 -8.88 -13.03 -4.78
C GLU A 4 -8.30 -11.83 -4.03
N VAL A 5 -7.25 -12.04 -3.21
CA VAL A 5 -6.58 -10.95 -2.49
C VAL A 5 -5.95 -9.95 -3.45
N TYR A 6 -5.31 -10.44 -4.50
CA TYR A 6 -4.75 -9.58 -5.55
C TYR A 6 -5.85 -8.77 -6.24
N ALA A 7 -6.92 -9.44 -6.67
CA ALA A 7 -8.05 -8.81 -7.36
C ALA A 7 -8.69 -7.72 -6.49
N THR A 8 -8.91 -7.98 -5.20
CA THR A 8 -9.46 -6.99 -4.26
C THR A 8 -8.58 -5.75 -4.15
N VAL A 9 -7.26 -5.92 -4.03
CA VAL A 9 -6.34 -4.77 -3.94
C VAL A 9 -6.30 -3.98 -5.25
N MET A 10 -6.25 -4.68 -6.39
CA MET A 10 -6.27 -4.01 -7.69
C MET A 10 -7.62 -3.31 -7.95
N GLN A 11 -8.74 -3.88 -7.51
CA GLN A 11 -10.06 -3.27 -7.66
C GLN A 11 -10.23 -2.03 -6.76
N ARG A 12 -9.75 -2.07 -5.51
CA ARG A 12 -9.75 -0.92 -4.58
C ARG A 12 -9.11 0.31 -5.20
N SER A 13 -8.04 0.11 -5.96
CA SER A 13 -7.29 1.16 -6.66
C SER A 13 -8.10 1.90 -7.75
N GLN A 14 -9.20 1.30 -8.22
CA GLN A 14 -10.01 1.79 -9.34
C GLN A 14 -9.17 2.11 -10.61
N GLY A 15 -8.13 1.31 -10.85
CA GLY A 15 -7.23 1.48 -11.99
C GLY A 15 -6.24 2.63 -11.84
N ARG A 16 -6.02 3.13 -10.62
CA ARG A 16 -5.05 4.21 -10.32
C ARG A 16 -4.00 3.74 -9.31
N CYS A 17 -2.74 4.08 -9.54
CA CYS A 17 -1.67 3.84 -8.59
C CYS A 17 -1.99 4.55 -7.26
N GLU A 18 -1.93 3.79 -6.17
CA GLU A 18 -2.30 4.26 -4.83
C GLU A 18 -1.25 5.20 -4.23
N ALA A 19 0.05 5.04 -4.55
CA ALA A 19 1.10 5.90 -3.99
C ALA A 19 1.05 7.35 -4.50
N GLY A 20 0.79 7.57 -5.80
CA GLY A 20 0.65 8.91 -6.38
C GLY A 20 1.87 9.84 -6.23
N LEU A 21 3.09 9.31 -6.17
CA LEU A 21 4.32 10.11 -6.07
C LEU A 21 4.59 10.93 -7.34
N ASP A 22 5.54 11.87 -7.28
CA ASP A 22 5.95 12.68 -8.43
C ASP A 22 6.42 11.86 -9.64
N CYS A 23 6.94 10.64 -9.42
CA CYS A 23 7.36 9.71 -10.46
C CYS A 23 6.23 8.83 -11.02
N CYS A 24 4.99 9.00 -10.55
CA CYS A 24 3.87 8.10 -10.85
C CYS A 24 3.46 8.11 -12.33
N THR A 25 3.31 6.92 -12.93
CA THR A 25 2.82 6.74 -14.31
C THR A 25 1.30 6.56 -14.41
N GLY A 26 0.60 6.58 -13.28
CA GLY A 26 -0.86 6.63 -13.22
C GLY A 26 -1.53 5.29 -12.97
N SER A 27 -1.22 4.24 -13.74
CA SER A 27 -1.89 2.93 -13.65
C SER A 27 -1.18 1.95 -12.72
N PRO A 28 -1.89 1.15 -11.91
CA PRO A 28 -1.26 0.12 -11.09
C PRO A 28 -0.87 -1.06 -11.97
N GLU A 29 0.38 -1.49 -11.84
CA GLU A 29 1.01 -2.57 -12.60
C GLU A 29 1.43 -3.71 -11.68
N GLU A 30 1.68 -3.38 -10.41
CA GLU A 30 2.29 -4.27 -9.44
C GLU A 30 1.53 -4.20 -8.12
N TRP A 31 1.49 -5.34 -7.43
CA TRP A 31 1.04 -5.40 -6.06
C TRP A 31 2.25 -5.40 -5.12
N HIS A 32 2.30 -4.40 -4.26
CA HIS A 32 3.36 -4.18 -3.29
C HIS A 32 2.93 -4.68 -1.90
N HIS A 33 3.71 -5.59 -1.33
CA HIS A 33 3.61 -5.93 0.09
C HIS A 33 4.11 -4.75 0.93
N ARG A 34 3.23 -4.15 1.75
CA ARG A 34 3.60 -3.06 2.66
C ARG A 34 4.54 -3.55 3.76
N GLN A 35 4.19 -4.67 4.39
CA GLN A 35 5.06 -5.41 5.29
C GLN A 35 5.72 -6.55 4.54
N ARG A 36 7.04 -6.69 4.70
CA ARG A 36 7.86 -7.75 4.07
C ARG A 36 7.12 -9.09 4.06
N ARG A 37 7.13 -9.77 2.90
CA ARG A 37 6.50 -11.08 2.71
C ARG A 37 6.98 -12.10 3.74
N GLN A 38 6.03 -12.72 4.43
CA GLN A 38 6.19 -13.77 5.43
C GLN A 38 5.11 -14.85 5.22
N ARG A 39 5.17 -15.94 6.00
CA ARG A 39 4.12 -16.96 5.95
C ARG A 39 2.79 -16.35 6.41
N ASN A 40 1.73 -16.55 5.63
CA ASN A 40 0.35 -16.13 5.92
C ASN A 40 0.10 -14.60 6.00
N ASN A 41 0.93 -13.74 5.39
CA ASN A 41 0.70 -12.29 5.36
C ASN A 41 0.35 -11.74 3.95
N ASP A 42 -0.06 -12.61 3.03
CA ASP A 42 -0.65 -12.23 1.75
C ASP A 42 -2.11 -11.78 1.98
N LEU A 43 -2.29 -10.62 2.61
CA LEU A 43 -3.58 -10.04 3.02
C LEU A 43 -3.88 -8.76 2.25
N VAL A 44 -5.17 -8.44 2.06
CA VAL A 44 -5.64 -7.21 1.38
C VAL A 44 -5.09 -5.95 2.07
N VAL A 45 -5.09 -5.94 3.41
CA VAL A 45 -4.60 -4.83 4.23
C VAL A 45 -3.09 -4.63 4.14
N ASN A 46 -2.36 -5.66 3.71
CA ASN A 46 -0.91 -5.64 3.53
C ASN A 46 -0.49 -5.33 2.08
N GLY A 47 -1.45 -5.08 1.20
CA GLY A 47 -1.22 -4.86 -0.22
C GLY A 47 -1.44 -3.41 -0.64
N ALA A 48 -0.60 -2.90 -1.52
CA ALA A 48 -0.81 -1.64 -2.23
C ALA A 48 -0.72 -1.85 -3.76
N ALA A 49 -1.61 -1.25 -4.52
CA ALA A 49 -1.62 -1.30 -5.98
C ALA A 49 -0.79 -0.15 -6.56
N LEU A 50 0.41 -0.45 -7.06
CA LEU A 50 1.40 0.55 -7.47
C LEU A 50 1.74 0.45 -8.95
N CYS A 51 2.03 1.59 -9.58
CA CYS A 51 2.77 1.57 -10.83
C CYS A 51 4.23 1.17 -10.59
N HIS A 52 4.91 0.67 -11.62
CA HIS A 52 6.30 0.23 -11.49
C HIS A 52 7.22 1.35 -11.01
N ALA A 53 7.03 2.59 -11.50
CA ALA A 53 7.87 3.73 -11.12
C ALA A 53 7.76 4.08 -9.62
N CYS A 54 6.54 4.13 -9.07
CA CYS A 54 6.31 4.35 -7.64
C CYS A 54 6.89 3.20 -6.81
N HIS A 55 6.66 1.95 -7.22
CA HIS A 55 7.16 0.79 -6.48
C HIS A 55 8.69 0.75 -6.46
N HIS A 56 9.33 1.03 -7.60
CA HIS A 56 10.79 1.15 -7.70
C HIS A 56 11.31 2.26 -6.79
N TYR A 57 10.66 3.43 -6.80
CA TYR A 57 11.08 4.57 -5.99
C TYR A 57 11.11 4.24 -4.51
N ILE A 58 10.02 3.73 -3.95
CA ILE A 58 9.94 3.42 -2.51
C ILE A 58 10.79 2.23 -2.09
N THR A 59 11.18 1.35 -3.03
CA THR A 59 11.98 0.16 -2.70
C THR A 59 13.47 0.39 -2.86
N HIS A 60 13.87 1.20 -3.85
CA HIS A 60 15.26 1.27 -4.32
C HIS A 60 15.85 2.68 -4.37
N VAL A 61 15.02 3.72 -4.48
CA VAL A 61 15.50 5.12 -4.58
C VAL A 61 15.46 5.78 -3.21
N ASP A 62 14.27 5.83 -2.59
CA ASP A 62 14.08 6.42 -1.28
C ASP A 62 13.00 5.68 -0.47
N PRO A 63 13.41 4.65 0.30
CA PRO A 63 12.50 3.94 1.19
C PRO A 63 12.00 4.73 2.39
N SER A 64 12.54 5.92 2.72
CA SER A 64 11.97 6.73 3.81
C SER A 64 10.58 7.22 3.41
N VAL A 65 10.41 7.67 2.17
CA VAL A 65 9.10 8.07 1.61
C VAL A 65 8.07 6.95 1.72
N GLY A 66 8.47 5.70 1.47
CA GLY A 66 7.60 4.55 1.65
C GLY A 66 7.11 4.39 3.08
N ARG A 67 7.99 4.60 4.07
CA ARG A 67 7.63 4.53 5.50
C ARG A 67 6.76 5.72 5.92
N GLU A 68 7.14 6.93 5.50
CA GLU A 68 6.42 8.18 5.75
C GLU A 68 5.01 8.21 5.12
N ARG A 69 4.74 7.35 4.13
CA ARG A 69 3.41 7.24 3.51
C ARG A 69 2.67 5.97 3.90
N GLY A 70 3.21 5.18 4.83
CA GLY A 70 2.64 3.89 5.22
C GLY A 70 2.61 2.84 4.09
N LEU A 71 3.34 3.07 2.99
CA LEU A 71 3.54 2.10 1.92
C LEU A 71 4.53 1.01 2.33
N ILE A 72 5.41 1.28 3.30
CA ILE A 72 6.32 0.31 3.93
C ILE A 72 6.03 0.25 5.43
N VAL A 73 5.71 -0.94 5.92
CA VAL A 73 5.43 -1.26 7.32
C VAL A 73 6.53 -2.16 7.86
N HIS A 74 7.03 -1.85 9.06
CA HIS A 74 8.09 -2.62 9.70
C HIS A 74 7.67 -4.08 9.93
N SER A 75 8.59 -5.02 9.75
CA SER A 75 8.31 -6.47 9.82
C SER A 75 7.87 -6.98 11.19
N HIS A 76 8.08 -6.19 12.25
CA HIS A 76 7.68 -6.52 13.61
C HIS A 76 6.35 -5.87 14.03
N HIS A 77 5.72 -5.09 13.14
CA HIS A 77 4.39 -4.57 13.41
C HIS A 77 3.38 -5.73 13.45
N PRO A 78 2.52 -5.82 14.48
CA PRO A 78 1.63 -6.98 14.63
C PRO A 78 0.59 -7.09 13.53
N ASP A 79 0.12 -5.95 12.99
CA ASP A 79 -0.92 -5.91 11.95
C ASP A 79 -0.71 -4.72 10.99
N PRO A 80 -0.42 -4.92 9.70
CA PRO A 80 -0.30 -3.83 8.73
C PRO A 80 -1.64 -3.08 8.48
N GLY A 81 -2.79 -3.67 8.80
CA GLY A 81 -4.10 -3.00 8.73
C GLY A 81 -4.28 -1.89 9.77
N GLN A 82 -3.52 -1.93 10.87
CA GLN A 82 -3.50 -0.88 11.91
C GLN A 82 -2.53 0.27 11.61
N VAL A 83 -1.82 0.21 10.49
CA VAL A 83 -0.96 1.32 10.02
C VAL A 83 -1.69 2.00 8.87
N PRO A 84 -2.03 3.29 8.97
CA PRO A 84 -2.67 3.99 7.87
C PRO A 84 -1.71 4.08 6.67
N MET A 85 -2.27 4.16 5.47
CA MET A 85 -1.55 4.36 4.21
C MET A 85 -2.03 5.66 3.58
N MET A 86 -1.09 6.47 3.10
CA MET A 86 -1.41 7.62 2.28
C MET A 86 -1.71 7.12 0.88
N ILE A 87 -2.97 7.24 0.48
CA ILE A 87 -3.39 7.02 -0.90
C ILE A 87 -3.41 8.38 -1.59
N ARG A 88 -2.36 8.61 -2.37
CA ARG A 88 -2.03 9.89 -3.04
C ARG A 88 -1.80 11.03 -2.04
N ASP A 89 -2.87 11.64 -1.54
CA ASP A 89 -2.85 12.83 -0.68
C ASP A 89 -3.74 12.69 0.56
N GLU A 90 -4.38 11.53 0.76
CA GLU A 90 -5.32 11.29 1.85
C GLU A 90 -4.94 10.01 2.62
N TRP A 91 -5.15 10.03 3.93
CA TRP A 91 -4.79 8.93 4.83
C TRP A 91 -5.97 7.98 5.10
N PHE A 92 -5.73 6.67 4.92
CA PHE A 92 -6.74 5.65 5.14
C PHE A 92 -6.19 4.44 5.91
N TYR A 93 -7.03 3.85 6.75
CA TYR A 93 -6.88 2.44 7.12
C TYR A 93 -7.42 1.56 6.00
N LEU A 94 -6.67 0.51 5.68
CA LEU A 94 -7.06 -0.47 4.66
C LEU A 94 -7.87 -1.58 5.32
N LEU A 95 -9.05 -1.85 4.79
CA LEU A 95 -9.95 -2.87 5.32
C LEU A 95 -9.78 -4.21 4.58
N ALA A 96 -10.12 -5.31 5.26
CA ALA A 96 -9.92 -6.66 4.75
C ALA A 96 -10.75 -6.98 3.49
N ASP A 97 -11.86 -6.27 3.29
CA ASP A 97 -12.76 -6.38 2.13
C ASP A 97 -12.34 -5.47 0.95
N GLY A 98 -11.25 -4.71 1.10
CA GLY A 98 -10.80 -3.72 0.12
C GLY A 98 -11.39 -2.33 0.34
N GLY A 99 -12.19 -2.12 1.40
CA GLY A 99 -12.65 -0.80 1.80
C GLY A 99 -11.54 0.10 2.33
N LEU A 100 -11.87 1.39 2.42
CA LEU A 100 -11.01 2.44 2.97
C LEU A 100 -11.77 3.15 4.10
N GLU A 101 -11.14 3.25 5.26
CA GLU A 101 -11.64 4.05 6.39
C GLU A 101 -10.74 5.29 6.55
N PRO A 102 -11.28 6.52 6.51
CA PRO A 102 -10.47 7.72 6.71
C PRO A 102 -9.75 7.70 8.06
N ALA A 103 -8.43 7.89 8.06
CA ALA A 103 -7.63 7.89 9.28
C ALA A 103 -7.55 9.27 9.97
N GLY A 104 -8.06 10.32 9.31
CA GLY A 104 -7.95 11.70 9.79
C GLY A 104 -6.51 12.22 9.72
N GLU A 105 -6.15 13.10 10.66
CA GLU A 105 -4.79 13.61 10.77
C GLU A 105 -3.88 12.57 11.46
N VAL A 106 -2.95 12.00 10.69
CA VAL A 106 -2.03 10.96 11.19
C VAL A 106 -0.75 11.63 11.70
N GLN A 107 -0.39 11.37 12.96
CA GLN A 107 0.98 11.62 13.45
C GLN A 107 1.79 10.34 13.28
N LEU A 108 2.83 10.39 12.44
CA LEU A 108 3.73 9.27 12.15
C LEU A 108 4.97 9.28 13.05
#